data_AF-A0A7C4WM22-F1
#
_entry.id   AF-A0A7C4WM22-F1
#
_cell.length_a   1.000
_cell.length_b   1.000
_cell.length_c   1.000
_cell.angle_alpha   90.00
_cell.angle_beta   90.00
_cell.angle_gamma   90.00
#
_symmetry.space_group_name_H-M   'P 1'
#
loop_
_entity.id
_entity.type
_entity.pdbx_description
1 polymer ?
#
loop_
_entity_poly.entity_id
_entity_poly.type
_entity_poly.pdbx_seq_one_letter_code
_entity_poly.pdbx_strand_id
1 'polypeptide(L)' 'MSRAKKTLTEALELVDEAIFILRSYARENPDKAERLEDILYALEEASEALDELVSAEEREKRR' A
#
# COMPACT_ATOMS: atom_id res chain seq x y z
N MET A 1 4.02 -14.23 14.21
CA MET A 1 3.64 -12.79 14.24
C MET A 1 2.34 -12.61 15.05
N SER A 2 2.01 -11.38 15.52
CA SER A 2 0.69 -11.10 16.10
C SER A 2 -0.39 -11.22 15.02
N ARG A 3 -1.63 -11.54 15.40
CA ARG A 3 -2.78 -11.49 14.48
C ARG A 3 -2.97 -10.08 13.91
N ALA A 4 -2.81 -9.05 14.73
CA ALA A 4 -2.89 -7.65 14.32
C ALA A 4 -1.83 -7.30 13.27
N LYS A 5 -0.54 -7.56 13.59
CA LYS A 5 0.55 -7.43 12.62
C LYS A 5 0.29 -8.17 11.30
N LYS A 6 -0.17 -9.43 11.36
CA LYS A 6 -0.45 -10.21 10.15
C LYS A 6 -1.50 -9.52 9.27
N THR A 7 -2.57 -9.00 9.86
CA THR A 7 -3.61 -8.28 9.14
C THR A 7 -3.11 -6.97 8.54
N LEU A 8 -2.26 -6.21 9.25
CA LEU A 8 -1.66 -4.99 8.71
C LEU A 8 -0.67 -5.28 7.57
N THR A 9 0.14 -6.32 7.70
CA THR A 9 1.05 -6.76 6.63
C THR A 9 0.28 -7.20 5.39
N GLU A 10 -0.80 -7.97 5.56
CA GLU A 10 -1.66 -8.38 4.45
C GLU A 10 -2.34 -7.18 3.76
N ALA A 11 -2.77 -6.18 4.54
CA ALA A 11 -3.31 -4.94 3.98
C ALA A 11 -2.26 -4.17 3.17
N LEU A 12 -1.03 -4.04 3.69
CA LEU A 12 0.08 -3.39 2.99
C LEU A 12 0.40 -4.08 1.65
N GLU A 13 0.52 -5.41 1.68
CA GLU A 13 0.78 -6.22 0.48
C GLU A 13 -0.28 -6.01 -0.61
N LEU A 14 -1.57 -5.95 -0.23
CA LEU A 14 -2.67 -5.72 -1.16
C LEU A 14 -2.68 -4.29 -1.73
N VAL A 15 -2.31 -3.29 -0.94
CA VAL A 15 -2.21 -1.89 -1.40
C VAL A 15 -1.05 -1.75 -2.39
N ASP A 16 0.11 -2.33 -2.08
CA ASP A 16 1.26 -2.32 -2.98
C ASP A 16 0.97 -3.04 -4.31
N GLU A 17 0.25 -4.16 -4.27
CA GLU A 17 -0.20 -4.86 -5.47
C GLU A 17 -1.16 -4.01 -6.30
N ALA A 18 -2.11 -3.31 -5.67
CA ALA A 18 -3.02 -2.40 -6.37
C ALA A 18 -2.26 -1.26 -7.06
N ILE A 19 -1.29 -0.65 -6.39
CA ILE A 19 -0.41 0.39 -6.99
C ILE A 19 0.32 -0.19 -8.21
N PHE A 20 0.91 -1.38 -8.08
CA PHE A 20 1.63 -2.02 -9.17
C PHE A 20 0.74 -2.27 -10.40
N ILE A 21 -0.47 -2.78 -10.19
CA ILE A 21 -1.44 -3.04 -11.26
C ILE A 21 -1.88 -1.74 -11.94
N LEU A 22 -2.23 -0.71 -11.16
CA LEU A 22 -2.68 0.58 -11.69
C LEU A 22 -1.58 1.32 -12.46
N ARG A 23 -0.33 1.28 -11.97
CA ARG A 23 0.82 1.82 -12.71
C ARG A 23 1.04 1.06 -14.01
N SER A 24 0.85 -0.26 -14.02
CA SER A 24 0.95 -1.06 -15.25
C SER A 24 -0.14 -0.69 -16.26
N TYR A 25 -1.38 -0.55 -15.79
CA TYR A 25 -2.48 -0.07 -16.62
C TYR A 25 -2.21 1.32 -17.21
N ALA A 26 -1.72 2.26 -16.39
CA ALA A 26 -1.40 3.63 -16.83
C ALA A 26 -0.30 3.64 -17.90
N ARG A 27 0.72 2.78 -17.77
CA ARG A 27 1.77 2.60 -18.79
C ARG A 27 1.22 2.10 -20.12
N GLU A 28 0.26 1.17 -20.07
CA GLU A 28 -0.38 0.61 -21.26
C GLU A 28 -1.47 1.52 -21.86
N ASN A 29 -2.02 2.44 -21.05
CA ASN A 29 -3.10 3.36 -21.43
C ASN A 29 -2.75 4.81 -21.03
N PRO A 30 -1.78 5.48 -21.70
CA PRO A 30 -1.33 6.82 -21.30
C PRO A 30 -2.43 7.88 -21.32
N ASP A 31 -3.44 7.73 -22.19
CA ASP A 31 -4.62 8.59 -22.29
C ASP A 31 -5.56 8.51 -21.07
N LYS A 32 -5.41 7.45 -20.26
CA LYS A 32 -6.20 7.23 -19.04
C LYS A 32 -5.40 7.45 -17.76
N ALA A 33 -4.09 7.69 -17.87
CA ALA A 33 -3.18 7.81 -16.74
C ALA A 33 -3.56 8.96 -15.79
N GLU A 34 -3.98 10.10 -16.34
CA GLU A 34 -4.41 11.28 -15.54
C GLU A 34 -5.56 10.92 -14.58
N ARG A 35 -6.50 10.06 -15.00
CA ARG A 35 -7.62 9.63 -14.15
C ARG A 35 -7.20 8.71 -13.00
N LEU A 36 -5.99 8.17 -13.06
CA LEU A 36 -5.43 7.31 -12.02
C LEU A 36 -4.52 8.05 -11.05
N GLU A 37 -4.14 9.30 -11.33
CA GLU A 37 -3.18 10.05 -10.50
C GLU A 37 -3.67 10.19 -9.07
N ASP A 38 -4.90 10.68 -8.87
CA ASP A 38 -5.50 10.82 -7.54
C ASP A 38 -5.64 9.47 -6.80
N ILE A 39 -5.93 8.40 -7.54
CA ILE A 39 -6.08 7.05 -6.98
C ILE A 39 -4.72 6.50 -6.53
N LEU A 40 -3.70 6.64 -7.38
CA LEU A 40 -2.34 6.21 -7.09
C LEU A 40 -1.77 6.99 -5.91
N TYR A 41 -1.98 8.30 -5.87
CA TYR A 41 -1.57 9.15 -4.75
C TYR A 41 -2.19 8.66 -3.42
N ALA A 42 -3.51 8.45 -3.39
CA ALA A 42 -4.18 7.98 -2.17
C ALA A 42 -3.71 6.58 -1.73
N LEU A 43 -3.40 5.69 -2.68
CA LEU A 43 -2.87 4.36 -2.37
C LEU A 43 -1.43 4.43 -1.86
N GLU A 44 -0.60 5.32 -2.40
CA GLU A 44 0.76 5.55 -1.94
C GLU A 44 0.77 6.08 -0.49
N GLU A 45 -0.08 7.07 -0.17
CA GLU A 45 -0.27 7.53 1.22
C GLU A 45 -0.74 6.40 2.15
N ALA A 46 -1.64 5.53 1.67
CA ALA A 46 -2.10 4.38 2.44
C ALA A 46 -1.00 3.34 2.67
N SER A 47 -0.14 3.10 1.67
CA SER A 47 1.01 2.18 1.79
C SER A 47 1.99 2.69 2.86
N GLU A 48 2.35 3.98 2.81
CA GLU A 48 3.22 4.60 3.81
C GLU A 48 2.65 4.49 5.23
N ALA A 49 1.37 4.84 5.41
CA ALA A 49 0.71 4.75 6.72
C ALA A 49 0.63 3.30 7.25
N LEU A 50 0.41 2.32 6.36
CA LEU A 50 0.38 0.90 6.74
C LEU A 50 1.78 0.38 7.14
N ASP A 51 2.83 0.77 6.42
CA ASP A 51 4.21 0.40 6.77
C ASP A 51 4.62 0.97 8.15
N GLU A 52 4.23 2.20 8.45
CA GLU A 52 4.46 2.81 9.77
C GLU A 52 3.78 2.01 10.89
N LEU A 53 2.53 1.57 10.68
CA LEU A 53 1.79 0.74 11.64
C LEU A 53 2.39 -0.65 11.81
N VAL A 54 2.80 -1.31 10.71
CA VAL A 54 3.50 -2.61 10.77
C VAL A 54 4.79 -2.47 11.57
N SER A 55 5.55 -1.41 11.31
CA SER A 55 6.79 -1.09 12.03
C SER A 55 6.56 -0.77 13.51
N ALA A 56 5.47 -0.09 13.86
CA ALA A 56 5.08 0.16 15.25
C ALA A 56 4.79 -1.14 16.01
N GLU A 57 3.99 -2.04 15.42
CA GLU A 57 3.68 -3.36 15.97
C GLU A 57 4.94 -4.23 16.20
N GLU A 58 5.95 -4.10 15.34
CA GLU A 58 7.23 -4.77 15.54
C GLU A 58 7.99 -4.25 16.77
N ARG A 59 7.97 -2.94 16.99
CA ARG A 59 8.67 -2.30 18.11
C ARG A 59 7.99 -2.63 19.43
N GLU A 60 6.66 -2.63 19.47
CA GLU A 60 5.90 -2.98 20.68
C GLU A 60 6.16 -4.42 21.13
N LYS A 61 6.30 -5.36 20.19
CA LYS A 61 6.64 -6.75 20.52
C LYS A 61 8.05 -6.98 21.05
N ARG A 62 8.98 -6.05 20.81
CA ARG A 62 10.39 -6.16 21.25
C ARG A 62 10.62 -5.53 22.64
N ARG A 63 9.63 -4.82 23.17
CA ARG A 63 9.62 -4.24 24.52
C ARG A 63 9.01 -5.23 25.50
#